data_AF-A0A2M7SFP8-F1
#
_entry.id   AF-A0A2M7SFP8-F1
#
_cell.length_a   1.000
_cell.length_b   1.000
_cell.length_c   1.000
_cell.angle_alpha   90.00
_cell.angle_beta   90.00
_cell.angle_gamma   90.00
#
_symmetry.space_group_name_H-M   'P 1'
#
loop_
_entity.id
_entity.type
_entity.pdbx_description
1 polymer ?
#
loop_
_entity_poly.entity_id
_entity_poly.type
_entity_poly.pdbx_seq_one_letter_code
_entity_poly.pdbx_strand_id
1 'polypeptide(L)'
;VLEYVPYCGDGQVNQTSEECDANGQNGQVCAPPYGGSCDYCSDVCQNVHLTGPYCGDGIINGAEICDGQSGVPANYTCAQNCVLEYVPYCGDGLINDSEECDDGNTANGDGCSSICANEPAPAPITIVINEIMKDPAAVSDTNGEWFEVYN
;
A
#
# COMPACT_ATOMS: atom_id res chain seq x y z
N VAL A 1 -48.02 21.64 -46.79
CA VAL A 1 -47.45 21.63 -45.43
C VAL A 1 -46.21 20.76 -45.52
N LEU A 2 -45.03 21.29 -45.20
CA LEU A 2 -43.84 20.45 -45.13
C LEU A 2 -44.05 19.52 -43.93
N GLU A 3 -44.21 18.22 -44.18
CA GLU A 3 -44.19 17.23 -43.10
C GLU A 3 -42.76 17.24 -42.54
N TYR A 4 -42.60 17.83 -41.36
CA TYR A 4 -41.42 17.61 -40.54
C TYR A 4 -41.50 16.14 -40.11
N VAL A 5 -40.70 15.30 -40.77
CA VAL A 5 -40.54 13.90 -40.35
C VAL A 5 -39.75 13.94 -39.05
N PRO A 6 -40.27 13.44 -37.93
CA PRO A 6 -39.51 13.30 -36.69
C PRO A 6 -38.20 12.55 -36.97
N TYR A 7 -37.05 13.14 -36.65
CA TYR A 7 -35.74 12.52 -36.82
C TYR A 7 -34.79 12.92 -35.69
N CYS A 8 -33.81 12.07 -35.43
CA CYS A 8 -32.83 12.32 -34.39
C CYS A 8 -31.99 13.57 -34.69
N GLY A 9 -32.06 14.59 -33.81
CA GLY A 9 -31.38 15.88 -33.96
C GLY A 9 -32.25 17.00 -34.53
N ASP A 10 -33.58 16.85 -34.47
CA ASP A 10 -34.56 17.86 -34.90
C ASP A 10 -34.93 18.87 -33.79
N GLY A 11 -34.37 18.68 -32.60
CA GLY A 11 -34.58 19.53 -31.43
C GLY A 11 -35.71 19.11 -30.52
N GLN A 12 -36.38 17.99 -30.81
CA GLN A 12 -37.54 17.53 -30.05
C GLN A 12 -37.48 16.04 -29.81
N VAL A 13 -37.61 15.63 -28.53
CA VAL A 13 -37.83 14.23 -28.18
C VAL A 13 -39.27 13.85 -28.56
N ASN A 14 -39.45 13.35 -29.79
CA ASN A 14 -40.76 13.17 -30.42
C ASN A 14 -40.92 11.80 -31.12
N GLN A 15 -39.88 10.97 -31.14
CA GLN A 15 -39.93 9.59 -31.61
C GLN A 15 -39.91 8.60 -30.46
N THR A 16 -40.49 7.41 -30.65
CA THR A 16 -40.45 6.36 -29.62
C THR A 16 -39.06 5.77 -29.39
N SER A 17 -38.11 5.97 -30.32
CA SER A 17 -36.72 5.52 -30.22
C SER A 17 -35.78 6.56 -29.62
N GLU A 18 -36.29 7.74 -29.25
CA GLU A 18 -35.50 8.89 -28.87
C GLU A 18 -35.55 9.12 -27.36
N GLU A 19 -34.38 9.12 -26.72
CA GLU A 19 -34.20 9.37 -25.30
C GLU A 19 -33.70 10.80 -25.02
N CYS A 20 -33.08 11.43 -26.03
CA CYS A 20 -32.55 12.79 -25.99
C CYS A 20 -32.54 13.38 -27.39
N ASP A 21 -32.57 14.70 -27.49
CA ASP A 21 -32.31 15.42 -28.73
C ASP A 21 -31.54 16.71 -28.41
N ALA A 22 -30.30 16.80 -28.90
CA ALA A 22 -29.43 17.96 -28.74
C ALA A 22 -29.31 18.78 -30.05
N ASN A 23 -30.34 18.73 -30.90
CA ASN A 23 -30.35 19.30 -32.24
C ASN A 23 -29.12 18.83 -33.05
N GLY A 24 -28.37 19.77 -33.63
CA GLY A 24 -27.12 19.49 -34.34
C GLY A 24 -25.92 19.13 -33.47
N GLN A 25 -26.09 18.97 -32.13
CA GLN A 25 -25.02 18.53 -31.23
C GLN A 25 -25.08 17.04 -30.88
N ASN A 26 -25.98 16.28 -31.50
CA ASN A 26 -25.98 14.83 -31.38
C ASN A 26 -24.63 14.27 -31.85
N GLY A 27 -24.14 13.26 -31.14
CA GLY A 27 -22.81 12.67 -31.35
C GLY A 27 -21.66 13.48 -30.76
N GLN A 28 -21.90 14.68 -30.23
CA GLN A 28 -20.85 15.48 -29.62
C GLN A 28 -20.46 14.90 -28.25
N VAL A 29 -19.45 14.04 -28.27
CA VAL A 29 -18.90 13.39 -27.07
C VAL A 29 -18.37 14.45 -26.09
N CYS A 30 -18.87 14.41 -24.86
CA CYS A 30 -18.37 15.24 -23.77
C CYS A 30 -17.11 14.63 -23.15
N ALA A 31 -16.21 15.48 -22.64
CA ALA A 31 -15.01 15.05 -21.92
C ALA A 31 -15.21 15.30 -20.42
N PRO A 32 -15.54 14.26 -19.63
CA PRO A 32 -15.75 14.44 -18.20
C PRO A 32 -14.44 14.84 -17.49
N PRO A 33 -14.48 15.78 -16.53
CA PRO A 33 -13.30 16.16 -15.76
C PRO A 33 -12.93 15.05 -14.75
N TYR A 34 -11.77 15.20 -14.12
CA TYR A 34 -11.34 14.28 -13.06
C TYR A 34 -12.35 14.25 -11.90
N GLY A 35 -12.77 13.06 -11.48
CA GLY A 35 -13.81 12.82 -10.48
C GLY A 35 -15.23 13.18 -10.95
N GLY A 36 -15.40 13.54 -12.23
CA GLY A 36 -16.66 13.97 -12.79
C GLY A 36 -17.25 12.96 -13.75
N SER A 37 -18.48 13.26 -14.16
CA SER A 37 -19.15 12.57 -15.25
C SER A 37 -19.85 13.58 -16.14
N CYS A 38 -20.22 13.15 -17.33
CA CYS A 38 -21.01 13.95 -18.24
C CYS A 38 -21.93 13.05 -19.07
N ASP A 39 -23.08 13.60 -19.42
CA ASP A 39 -24.03 12.99 -20.33
C ASP A 39 -24.00 13.72 -21.66
N TYR A 40 -24.08 12.98 -22.76
CA TYR A 40 -24.29 13.56 -24.09
C TYR A 40 -25.28 12.74 -24.89
N CYS A 41 -25.88 13.38 -25.89
CA CYS A 41 -26.81 12.72 -26.80
C CYS A 41 -26.03 12.10 -27.96
N SER A 42 -26.19 10.79 -28.19
CA SER A 42 -25.52 10.09 -29.29
C SER A 42 -26.13 10.42 -30.67
N ASP A 43 -25.44 10.02 -31.75
CA ASP A 43 -25.92 10.18 -33.14
C ASP A 43 -27.24 9.44 -33.43
N VAL A 44 -27.64 8.54 -32.52
CA VAL A 44 -28.88 7.76 -32.60
C VAL A 44 -29.87 8.10 -31.48
N CYS A 45 -29.69 9.26 -30.84
CA CYS A 45 -30.62 9.82 -29.85
C CYS A 45 -30.81 8.95 -28.60
N GLN A 46 -29.75 8.27 -28.20
CA GLN A 46 -29.64 7.57 -26.91
C GLN A 46 -28.81 8.41 -25.96
N ASN A 47 -29.21 8.47 -24.68
CA ASN A 47 -28.41 9.11 -23.65
C ASN A 47 -27.17 8.27 -23.38
N VAL A 48 -25.98 8.89 -23.44
CA VAL A 48 -24.72 8.22 -23.12
C VAL A 48 -24.10 8.91 -21.92
N HIS A 49 -23.88 8.12 -20.86
CA HIS A 49 -23.17 8.54 -19.68
C HIS A 49 -21.68 8.18 -19.79
N LEU A 50 -20.81 9.15 -19.57
CA LEU A 50 -19.37 8.95 -19.49
C LEU A 50 -18.86 9.37 -18.11
N THR A 51 -18.08 8.48 -17.50
CA THR A 51 -17.32 8.78 -16.28
C THR A 51 -15.90 9.17 -16.66
N GLY A 52 -15.39 10.24 -16.08
CA GLY A 52 -14.01 10.66 -16.28
C GLY A 52 -13.04 9.87 -15.42
N PRO A 53 -11.73 10.13 -15.58
CA PRO A 53 -10.69 9.74 -14.64
C PRO A 53 -11.11 9.89 -13.18
N TYR A 54 -11.00 8.86 -12.34
CA TYR A 54 -11.16 9.04 -10.90
C TYR A 54 -10.44 7.99 -10.08
N CYS A 55 -9.93 8.43 -8.94
CA CYS A 55 -9.30 7.57 -7.95
C CYS A 55 -10.22 6.45 -7.46
N GLY A 56 -9.82 5.21 -7.70
CA GLY A 56 -10.54 3.99 -7.36
C GLY A 56 -11.25 3.34 -8.55
N ASP A 57 -10.97 3.75 -9.80
CA ASP A 57 -11.49 3.12 -11.02
C ASP A 57 -10.67 1.91 -11.49
N GLY A 58 -9.53 1.64 -10.83
CA GLY A 58 -8.59 0.57 -11.08
C GLY A 58 -7.56 0.87 -12.16
N ILE A 59 -7.55 2.08 -12.74
CA ILE A 59 -6.71 2.46 -13.87
C ILE A 59 -5.96 3.74 -13.54
N ILE A 60 -4.62 3.71 -13.54
CA ILE A 60 -3.82 4.92 -13.32
C ILE A 60 -3.97 5.87 -14.51
N ASN A 61 -4.68 6.97 -14.33
CA ASN A 61 -4.94 7.95 -15.37
C ASN A 61 -5.11 9.38 -14.80
N GLY A 62 -5.14 10.39 -15.68
CA GLY A 62 -5.22 11.79 -15.24
C GLY A 62 -4.04 12.22 -14.34
N ALA A 63 -4.32 12.53 -13.08
CA ALA A 63 -3.35 13.03 -12.09
C ALA A 63 -2.89 11.97 -11.07
N GLU A 64 -3.29 10.71 -11.27
CA GLU A 64 -3.05 9.61 -10.33
C GLU A 64 -1.62 9.08 -10.41
N ILE A 65 -1.07 8.66 -9.27
CA ILE A 65 0.18 7.87 -9.20
C ILE A 65 -0.06 6.40 -8.84
N CYS A 66 -1.20 6.11 -8.23
CA CYS A 66 -1.76 4.80 -7.95
C CYS A 66 -3.28 4.89 -8.10
N ASP A 67 -3.96 3.76 -8.27
CA ASP A 67 -5.42 3.68 -8.24
C ASP A 67 -5.87 2.36 -7.60
N GLY A 68 -6.39 2.44 -6.37
CA GLY A 68 -6.78 1.25 -5.62
C GLY A 68 -5.59 0.32 -5.38
N GLN A 69 -5.49 -0.78 -6.13
CA GLN A 69 -4.32 -1.68 -6.11
C GLN A 69 -3.36 -1.47 -7.27
N SER A 70 -3.77 -0.72 -8.30
CA SER A 70 -2.94 -0.42 -9.45
C SER A 70 -1.84 0.56 -9.06
N GLY A 71 -0.59 0.22 -9.38
CA GLY A 71 0.57 1.06 -9.06
C GLY A 71 0.98 1.07 -7.59
N VAL A 72 0.46 0.15 -6.77
CA VAL A 72 0.82 0.03 -5.35
C VAL A 72 2.01 -0.93 -5.19
N PRO A 73 3.20 -0.45 -4.78
CA PRO A 73 4.34 -1.31 -4.47
C PRO A 73 4.15 -2.02 -3.11
N ALA A 74 5.03 -2.97 -2.81
CA ALA A 74 5.01 -3.66 -1.52
C ALA A 74 5.19 -2.67 -0.35
N ASN A 75 4.42 -2.88 0.73
CA ASN A 75 4.43 -2.05 1.94
C ASN A 75 3.94 -0.61 1.72
N TYR A 76 3.15 -0.38 0.69
CA TYR A 76 2.39 0.84 0.49
C TYR A 76 0.91 0.52 0.31
N THR A 77 0.07 1.52 0.51
CA THR A 77 -1.35 1.51 0.13
C THR A 77 -1.66 2.74 -0.74
N CYS A 78 -2.64 2.63 -1.61
CA CYS A 78 -3.17 3.80 -2.32
C CYS A 78 -4.28 4.43 -1.46
N ALA A 79 -4.07 5.65 -1.00
CA ALA A 79 -5.07 6.41 -0.27
C ALA A 79 -6.18 6.92 -1.19
N GLN A 80 -7.29 7.39 -0.62
CA GLN A 80 -8.47 7.87 -1.36
C GLN A 80 -8.20 9.09 -2.26
N ASN A 81 -7.09 9.78 -2.03
CA ASN A 81 -6.61 10.89 -2.86
C ASN A 81 -5.56 10.44 -3.89
N CYS A 82 -5.42 9.13 -4.11
CA CYS A 82 -4.48 8.52 -5.03
C CYS A 82 -3.02 8.90 -4.77
N VAL A 83 -2.69 9.02 -3.48
CA VAL A 83 -1.33 9.15 -2.98
C VAL A 83 -0.90 7.83 -2.35
N LEU A 84 0.36 7.46 -2.55
CA LEU A 84 0.94 6.30 -1.89
C LEU A 84 1.24 6.64 -0.42
N GLU A 85 0.69 5.85 0.48
CA GLU A 85 0.98 5.91 1.91
C GLU A 85 1.79 4.68 2.32
N TYR A 86 2.87 4.89 3.05
CA TYR A 86 3.69 3.81 3.57
C TYR A 86 2.92 3.03 4.64
N VAL A 87 3.01 1.70 4.60
CA VAL A 87 2.43 0.80 5.59
C VAL A 87 3.58 0.19 6.39
N PRO A 88 3.83 0.70 7.62
CA PRO A 88 4.81 0.13 8.54
C PRO A 88 4.64 -1.37 8.74
N TYR A 89 5.76 -2.08 8.87
CA TYR A 89 5.77 -3.50 9.19
C TYR A 89 7.04 -3.85 9.95
N CYS A 90 6.94 -4.91 10.75
CA CYS A 90 8.08 -5.36 11.53
C CYS A 90 9.23 -5.86 10.65
N GLY A 91 10.43 -5.36 10.93
CA GLY A 91 11.65 -5.64 10.18
C GLY A 91 11.87 -4.70 9.00
N ASP A 92 11.27 -3.51 9.02
CA ASP A 92 11.48 -2.49 7.98
C ASP A 92 12.69 -1.57 8.26
N GLY A 93 13.33 -1.76 9.42
CA GLY A 93 14.49 -1.01 9.87
C GLY A 93 14.14 0.31 10.57
N LEU A 94 12.86 0.60 10.78
CA LEU A 94 12.35 1.80 11.43
C LEU A 94 11.46 1.40 12.60
N ILE A 95 11.61 2.08 13.74
CA ILE A 95 10.68 1.89 14.86
C ILE A 95 9.49 2.79 14.63
N ASN A 96 8.34 2.19 14.32
CA ASN A 96 7.07 2.88 14.13
C ASN A 96 6.24 2.88 15.42
N ASP A 97 5.19 3.72 15.51
CA ASP A 97 4.44 3.96 16.76
C ASP A 97 3.89 2.70 17.46
N SER A 98 3.64 1.62 16.72
CA SER A 98 3.14 0.34 17.26
C SER A 98 4.23 -0.66 17.66
N GLU A 99 5.50 -0.37 17.38
CA GLU A 99 6.63 -1.29 17.54
C GLU A 99 7.46 -0.93 18.77
N GLU A 100 7.89 -1.92 19.54
CA GLU A 100 8.77 -1.69 20.69
C GLU A 100 10.26 -1.72 20.30
N CYS A 101 10.57 -2.37 19.18
CA CYS A 101 11.89 -2.52 18.57
C CYS A 101 11.73 -2.75 17.06
N ASP A 102 12.81 -2.57 16.31
CA ASP A 102 12.96 -3.04 14.94
C ASP A 102 14.47 -3.22 14.68
N ASP A 103 14.88 -4.42 14.28
CA ASP A 103 16.29 -4.76 13.97
C ASP A 103 16.51 -5.04 12.47
N GLY A 104 15.57 -4.61 11.62
CA GLY A 104 15.63 -4.70 10.17
C GLY A 104 15.30 -6.07 9.60
N ASN A 105 14.79 -7.00 10.41
CA ASN A 105 14.32 -8.29 9.94
C ASN A 105 13.22 -8.89 10.84
N THR A 106 12.77 -10.11 10.57
CA THR A 106 11.71 -10.80 11.35
C THR A 106 12.18 -12.14 11.91
N ALA A 107 13.49 -12.33 12.05
CA ALA A 107 14.04 -13.46 12.79
C ALA A 107 13.67 -13.31 14.28
N ASN A 108 13.83 -14.39 15.01
CA ASN A 108 13.72 -14.35 16.46
C ASN A 108 15.08 -14.75 17.04
N GLY A 109 15.39 -14.30 18.24
CA GLY A 109 16.63 -14.56 18.96
C GLY A 109 17.75 -13.56 18.69
N ASP A 110 17.48 -12.47 17.95
CA ASP A 110 18.38 -11.36 17.65
C ASP A 110 18.08 -10.08 18.44
N GLY A 111 17.06 -10.12 19.30
CA GLY A 111 16.72 -9.03 20.22
C GLY A 111 15.41 -8.34 19.89
N CYS A 112 14.92 -8.46 18.65
CA CYS A 112 13.59 -8.06 18.27
C CYS A 112 12.81 -9.23 17.68
N SER A 113 11.63 -9.52 18.23
CA SER A 113 10.84 -10.66 17.77
C SER A 113 10.20 -10.39 16.41
N SER A 114 9.71 -11.44 15.74
CA SER A 114 8.98 -11.33 14.47
C SER A 114 7.67 -10.52 14.52
N ILE A 115 7.28 -10.03 15.69
CA ILE A 115 6.13 -9.15 15.92
C ILE A 115 6.54 -7.80 16.52
N CYS A 116 7.84 -7.47 16.49
CA CYS A 116 8.42 -6.22 16.96
C CYS A 116 8.16 -5.90 18.43
N ALA A 117 8.10 -6.97 19.24
CA ALA A 117 8.23 -6.89 20.69
C ALA A 117 9.67 -7.19 21.09
N ASN A 118 10.16 -6.49 22.13
CA ASN A 118 11.49 -6.76 22.66
C ASN A 118 11.60 -8.21 23.13
N GLU A 119 12.65 -8.89 22.70
CA GLU A 119 12.90 -10.24 23.17
C GLU A 119 13.51 -10.22 24.57
N PRO A 120 13.21 -11.22 25.42
CA PRO A 120 13.93 -11.35 26.67
C PRO A 120 15.42 -11.52 26.34
N ALA A 121 16.24 -10.66 26.94
CA ALA A 121 17.68 -10.78 26.83
C ALA A 121 18.09 -12.22 27.19
N PRO A 122 19.07 -12.81 26.47
CA PRO A 122 19.60 -14.10 26.85
C PRO A 122 19.91 -14.09 28.33
N ALA A 123 19.50 -15.13 29.05
CA ALA A 123 19.82 -15.23 30.47
C ALA A 123 21.34 -15.02 30.62
N PRO A 124 21.79 -14.15 31.54
CA PRO A 124 23.20 -13.88 31.69
C PRO A 124 23.91 -15.21 31.92
N ILE A 125 24.89 -15.51 31.06
CA ILE A 125 25.74 -16.68 31.24
C ILE A 125 26.43 -16.52 32.59
N THR A 126 26.02 -17.35 33.54
CA THR A 126 26.64 -17.41 34.85
C THR A 126 27.80 -18.39 34.74
N ILE A 127 29.03 -17.88 34.80
CA ILE A 127 30.20 -18.73 34.97
C ILE A 127 30.18 -19.24 36.42
N VAL A 128 29.85 -20.52 36.60
CA VAL A 128 29.92 -21.17 37.92
C VAL A 128 31.24 -21.92 38.01
N ILE A 129 32.17 -21.38 38.80
CA ILE A 129 33.36 -22.12 39.20
C ILE A 129 32.97 -22.99 40.40
N ASN A 130 32.70 -24.27 40.15
CA ASN A 130 32.28 -25.22 41.18
C ASN A 130 33.44 -25.72 42.05
N GLU A 131 34.65 -25.72 41.48
CA GLU A 131 35.85 -26.25 42.10
C GLU A 131 37.04 -25.38 41.68
N ILE A 132 37.80 -24.96 42.69
CA ILE A 132 39.09 -24.31 42.53
C ILE A 132 40.09 -25.23 43.20
N MET A 133 41.13 -25.61 42.47
CA MET A 133 42.22 -26.38 43.07
C MET A 133 42.93 -25.49 44.09
N LYS A 134 42.85 -25.90 45.37
CA LYS A 134 43.26 -25.08 46.52
C LYS A 134 44.77 -24.87 46.62
N ASP A 135 45.53 -25.77 46.02
CA ASP A 135 47.00 -25.74 46.04
C ASP A 135 47.53 -25.75 44.61
N PRO A 136 47.99 -24.60 44.09
CA PRO A 136 48.52 -24.51 42.74
C PRO A 136 49.79 -25.31 42.50
N ALA A 137 50.48 -25.75 43.56
CA ALA A 137 51.71 -26.53 43.44
C ALA A 137 51.48 -28.04 43.26
N ALA A 138 50.24 -28.54 43.41
CA ALA A 138 50.00 -29.99 43.38
C ALA A 138 50.04 -30.59 41.96
N VAL A 139 49.97 -29.75 40.92
CA VAL A 139 50.07 -30.12 39.49
C VAL A 139 50.92 -29.07 38.79
N SER A 140 51.79 -29.47 37.87
CA SER A 140 52.60 -28.52 37.09
C SER A 140 51.77 -27.74 36.08
N ASP A 141 52.22 -26.55 35.71
CA ASP A 141 51.56 -25.65 34.74
C ASP A 141 51.31 -26.29 33.36
N THR A 142 52.00 -27.38 33.04
CA THR A 142 51.79 -28.17 31.82
C THR A 142 50.58 -29.11 31.88
N ASN A 143 50.01 -29.33 33.07
CA ASN A 143 49.02 -30.38 33.35
C ASN A 143 47.74 -29.87 34.05
N GLY A 144 47.66 -28.59 34.42
CA GLY A 144 46.49 -27.97 35.06
C GLY A 144 46.39 -26.50 34.69
N GLU A 145 45.26 -26.11 34.08
CA GLU A 145 45.05 -24.79 33.49
C GLU A 145 44.49 -23.83 34.57
N TRP A 146 45.37 -23.05 35.18
CA TRP A 146 45.02 -21.94 36.06
C TRP A 146 44.62 -20.75 35.20
N PHE A 147 43.45 -20.14 35.43
CA PHE A 147 43.22 -18.80 34.93
C PHE A 147 43.86 -17.80 35.90
N GLU A 148 44.82 -17.03 35.42
CA GLU A 148 45.45 -15.96 36.19
C GLU A 148 44.61 -14.68 36.06
N VAL A 149 44.03 -14.24 37.17
CA VAL A 149 43.36 -12.93 37.22
C VAL A 149 44.38 -11.92 37.75
N TYR A 150 44.90 -11.10 36.84
CA TYR A 150 45.70 -9.93 37.20
C TYR A 150 44.78 -8.75 37.54
N ASN A 151 45.25 -7.87 38.42
CA ASN A 151 44.60 -6.58 38.67
C ASN A 151 45.02 -5.55 37.62
#